data_AF-A0A3P1WDP2-F1
#
_entry.id   AF-A0A3P1WDP2-F1
#
_cell.length_a   1.000
_cell.length_b   1.000
_cell.length_c   1.000
_cell.angle_alpha   90.00
_cell.angle_beta   90.00
_cell.angle_gamma   90.00
#
_symmetry.space_group_name_H-M   'P 1'
#
loop_
_entity.id
_entity.type
_entity.pdbx_description
1 polymer ?
#
loop_
_entity_poly.entity_id
_entity_poly.type
_entity_poly.pdbx_seq_one_letter_code
_entity_poly.pdbx_strand_id
1 'polypeptide(L)'
;YKRIRIADRSSVFNTNVLYTVELGYILDVSQSIANSAIERKESRGAHQRLDYTERDDVNYLKHTLAYYNADGAPRIEYSDVKITKSQPAKRVYGAEAEAQEAAAKAKEQANG
;
A
#
# COMPACT_ATOMS: atom_id res chain seq x y z
N TYR A 1 -12.89 17.65 -10.57
CA TYR A 1 -13.43 18.60 -9.58
C TYR A 1 -13.91 19.92 -10.23
N LYS A 2 -14.69 19.85 -11.33
CA LYS A 2 -15.08 21.01 -12.17
C LYS A 2 -16.25 21.86 -11.64
N ARG A 3 -16.88 21.43 -10.55
CA ARG A 3 -18.08 22.06 -9.96
C ARG A 3 -17.79 22.82 -8.67
N ILE A 4 -16.52 22.99 -8.32
CA ILE A 4 -16.11 23.75 -7.13
C ILE A 4 -16.14 25.24 -7.47
N ARG A 5 -16.72 26.03 -6.56
CA ARG A 5 -16.76 27.48 -6.65
C ARG A 5 -15.89 28.08 -5.56
N ILE A 6 -14.98 28.96 -5.96
CA ILE A 6 -14.18 29.75 -5.04
C ILE A 6 -14.95 31.03 -4.70
N ALA A 7 -15.21 31.24 -3.40
CA ALA A 7 -15.94 32.41 -2.92
C ALA A 7 -15.03 33.65 -2.80
N ASP A 8 -13.79 33.45 -2.37
CA ASP A 8 -12.77 34.50 -2.24
C ASP A 8 -12.28 34.97 -3.63
N ARG A 9 -12.44 36.26 -3.90
CA ARG A 9 -12.04 36.91 -5.16
C ARG A 9 -10.81 37.80 -5.01
N SER A 10 -10.17 37.80 -3.85
CA SER A 10 -8.94 38.57 -3.62
C SER A 10 -7.82 38.05 -4.53
N SER A 11 -6.96 38.95 -4.99
CA SER A 11 -5.81 38.64 -5.84
C SER A 11 -4.52 38.43 -5.03
N VAL A 12 -4.55 38.71 -3.72
CA VAL A 12 -3.38 38.69 -2.85
C VAL A 12 -3.64 37.66 -1.73
N PHE A 13 -2.73 36.71 -1.56
CA PHE A 13 -2.80 35.64 -0.54
C PHE A 13 -4.10 34.80 -0.54
N ASN A 14 -4.70 34.57 -1.71
CA ASN A 14 -5.91 33.75 -1.83
C ASN A 14 -5.60 32.25 -1.75
N THR A 15 -5.56 31.71 -0.53
CA THR A 15 -5.32 30.29 -0.27
C THR A 15 -6.43 29.37 -0.78
N ASN A 16 -7.66 29.88 -0.95
CA ASN A 16 -8.77 29.09 -1.49
C ASN A 16 -8.50 28.61 -2.92
N VAL A 17 -7.84 29.44 -3.74
CA VAL A 17 -7.40 29.05 -5.10
C VAL A 17 -6.39 27.91 -5.01
N LEU A 18 -5.37 28.05 -4.15
CA LEU A 18 -4.34 27.03 -3.94
C LEU A 18 -4.97 25.69 -3.51
N TYR A 19 -5.79 25.69 -2.47
CA TYR A 19 -6.43 24.48 -1.96
C TYR A 19 -7.37 23.83 -2.96
N THR A 20 -8.04 24.62 -3.81
CA THR A 20 -8.90 24.07 -4.86
C THR A 20 -8.09 23.29 -5.91
N VAL A 21 -6.89 23.77 -6.25
CA VAL A 21 -5.97 23.06 -7.15
C VAL A 21 -5.41 21.81 -6.47
N GLU A 22 -4.93 21.95 -5.23
CA GLU A 22 -4.37 20.83 -4.46
C GLU A 22 -5.35 19.69 -4.23
N LEU A 23 -6.62 20.02 -3.99
CA LEU A 23 -7.70 19.03 -3.86
C LEU A 23 -7.75 18.10 -5.08
N GLY A 24 -7.50 18.62 -6.28
CA GLY A 24 -7.44 17.80 -7.48
C GLY A 24 -6.37 16.73 -7.41
N TYR A 25 -5.14 17.14 -7.10
CA TYR A 25 -4.01 16.23 -6.99
C TYR A 25 -4.21 15.21 -5.87
N ILE A 26 -4.78 15.61 -4.74
CA ILE A 26 -5.08 14.71 -3.63
C ILE A 26 -6.10 13.65 -4.06
N LEU A 27 -7.12 14.01 -4.84
CA LEU A 27 -8.10 13.05 -5.34
C LEU A 27 -7.46 12.04 -6.29
N ASP A 28 -6.58 12.48 -7.19
CA ASP A 28 -5.88 11.60 -8.13
C ASP A 28 -4.98 10.58 -7.40
N VAL A 29 -4.24 11.05 -6.39
CA VAL A 29 -3.40 10.18 -5.53
C VAL A 29 -4.26 9.24 -4.71
N SER A 30 -5.35 9.73 -4.11
CA SER A 30 -6.27 8.92 -3.30
C SER A 30 -6.92 7.81 -4.13
N GLN A 31 -7.31 8.12 -5.37
CA GLN A 31 -7.87 7.12 -6.27
C GLN A 31 -6.82 6.07 -6.67
N SER A 32 -5.56 6.47 -6.85
CA SER A 32 -4.45 5.54 -7.10
C SER A 32 -4.23 4.57 -5.94
N ILE A 33 -4.27 5.07 -4.70
CA ILE A 33 -4.16 4.25 -3.49
C ILE A 33 -5.33 3.27 -3.40
N ALA A 34 -6.57 3.78 -3.52
CA ALA A 34 -7.78 2.97 -3.35
C ALA A 34 -7.88 1.84 -4.38
N ASN A 35 -7.66 2.13 -5.67
CA ASN A 35 -7.71 1.11 -6.72
C ASN A 35 -6.60 0.08 -6.55
N SER A 36 -5.38 0.51 -6.24
CA SER A 36 -4.26 -0.39 -5.94
C SER A 36 -4.56 -1.33 -4.77
N ALA A 37 -5.19 -0.82 -3.72
CA ALA A 37 -5.54 -1.59 -2.53
C ALA A 37 -6.64 -2.63 -2.81
N ILE A 38 -7.63 -2.29 -3.63
CA ILE A 38 -8.72 -3.19 -4.02
C ILE A 38 -8.20 -4.36 -4.88
N GLU A 39 -7.34 -4.07 -5.85
CA GLU A 39 -6.81 -5.07 -6.78
C GLU A 39 -5.79 -6.02 -6.12
N ARG A 40 -5.08 -5.53 -5.12
CA ARG A 40 -4.11 -6.32 -4.34
C ARG A 40 -4.82 -7.16 -3.27
N LYS A 41 -5.07 -8.43 -3.60
CA LYS A 41 -5.80 -9.43 -2.78
C LYS A 41 -4.85 -10.24 -1.89
N GLU A 42 -4.07 -9.54 -1.07
CA GLU A 42 -3.23 -10.12 -0.02
C GLU A 42 -3.11 -9.13 1.15
N SER A 43 -2.49 -9.57 2.24
CA SER A 43 -2.01 -8.69 3.31
C SER A 43 -0.49 -8.72 3.40
N ARG A 44 0.15 -7.55 3.33
CA ARG A 44 1.61 -7.41 3.42
C ARG A 44 2.00 -6.07 4.03
N GLY A 45 2.72 -6.12 5.16
CA GLY A 45 3.19 -4.92 5.84
C GLY A 45 2.03 -4.08 6.37
N ALA A 46 1.93 -2.81 5.96
CA ALA A 46 0.84 -1.92 6.36
C ALA A 46 -0.46 -2.14 5.59
N HIS A 47 -0.42 -2.82 4.43
CA HIS A 47 -1.62 -3.18 3.68
C HIS A 47 -2.23 -4.44 4.30
N GLN A 48 -3.38 -4.28 4.95
CA GLN A 48 -4.06 -5.35 5.70
C GLN A 48 -5.51 -5.46 5.24
N ARG A 49 -5.91 -6.68 4.87
CA ARG A 49 -7.22 -7.02 4.35
C ARG A 49 -7.84 -8.13 5.19
N LEU A 50 -9.08 -7.90 5.61
CA LEU A 50 -9.83 -8.90 6.41
C LEU A 50 -10.31 -10.08 5.58
N ASP A 51 -10.46 -9.89 4.26
CA ASP A 51 -10.85 -10.92 3.30
C ASP A 51 -9.66 -11.68 2.69
N TYR A 52 -8.42 -11.17 2.87
CA TYR A 52 -7.17 -11.78 2.43
C TYR A 52 -6.07 -11.54 3.46
N THR A 53 -6.10 -12.25 4.59
CA THR A 53 -5.26 -11.98 5.77
C THR A 53 -3.82 -12.44 5.63
N GLU A 54 -3.56 -13.40 4.76
CA GLU A 54 -2.21 -13.93 4.56
C GLU A 54 -1.44 -13.19 3.47
N ARG A 55 -0.11 -13.30 3.57
CA ARG A 55 0.83 -12.83 2.55
C ARG A 55 0.88 -13.81 1.39
N ASP A 56 0.77 -13.33 0.16
CA ASP A 56 0.83 -14.15 -1.04
C ASP A 56 2.08 -13.82 -1.87
N ASP A 57 3.11 -14.65 -1.72
CA ASP A 57 4.36 -14.51 -2.47
C ASP A 57 4.26 -15.12 -3.89
N VAL A 58 3.24 -15.94 -4.18
CA VAL A 58 3.06 -16.56 -5.51
C VAL A 58 2.43 -15.55 -6.46
N ASN A 59 1.30 -14.97 -6.07
CA ASN A 59 0.54 -14.09 -6.94
C ASN A 59 0.88 -12.63 -6.77
N TYR A 60 1.51 -12.21 -5.67
CA TYR A 60 1.68 -10.79 -5.35
C TYR A 60 3.11 -10.39 -4.92
N LEU A 61 4.14 -11.20 -5.16
CA LEU A 61 5.54 -10.76 -5.01
C LEU A 61 5.97 -9.81 -6.15
N LYS A 62 5.31 -8.66 -6.22
CA LYS A 62 5.44 -7.64 -7.26
C LYS A 62 5.11 -6.24 -6.70
N HIS A 63 5.66 -5.20 -7.33
CA HIS A 63 5.29 -3.82 -7.05
C HIS A 63 4.01 -3.45 -7.81
N THR A 64 3.09 -2.76 -7.14
CA THR A 64 1.93 -2.15 -7.81
C THR A 64 2.36 -0.83 -8.43
N LEU A 65 2.05 -0.63 -9.71
CA LEU A 65 2.31 0.59 -10.46
C LEU A 65 0.96 1.22 -10.83
N ALA A 66 0.70 2.43 -10.36
CA ALA A 66 -0.50 3.17 -10.72
C ALA A 66 -0.16 4.28 -11.72
N TYR A 67 -0.74 4.22 -12.90
CA TYR A 67 -0.55 5.21 -13.95
C TYR A 67 -1.77 6.14 -14.02
N TYR A 68 -1.51 7.44 -13.97
CA TYR A 68 -2.54 8.46 -14.07
C TYR A 68 -3.36 8.32 -15.36
N ASN A 69 -4.66 8.49 -15.25
CA ASN A 69 -5.61 8.48 -16.36
C ASN A 69 -6.54 9.68 -16.22
N ALA A 70 -6.53 10.58 -17.20
CA ALA A 70 -7.35 11.79 -17.17
C ALA A 70 -8.86 11.50 -17.28
N ASP A 71 -9.23 10.36 -17.87
CA ASP A 71 -10.61 10.02 -18.20
C ASP A 71 -11.29 9.13 -17.13
N GLY A 72 -10.57 8.73 -16.07
CA GLY A 72 -11.16 7.87 -15.05
C GLY A 72 -10.18 7.27 -14.05
N ALA A 73 -10.44 6.03 -13.65
CA ALA A 73 -9.59 5.32 -12.69
C ALA A 73 -8.16 5.12 -13.25
N PRO A 74 -7.15 5.17 -12.37
CA PRO A 74 -5.78 4.93 -12.77
C PRO A 74 -5.62 3.51 -13.29
N ARG A 75 -4.76 3.37 -14.29
CA ARG A 75 -4.41 2.04 -14.81
C ARG A 75 -3.42 1.41 -13.86
N ILE A 76 -3.78 0.26 -13.32
CA ILE A 76 -2.92 -0.50 -12.43
C ILE A 76 -2.18 -1.56 -13.24
N GLU A 77 -0.87 -1.60 -13.06
CA GLU A 77 0.00 -2.65 -13.56
C GLU A 77 0.90 -3.13 -12.44
N TYR A 78 1.71 -4.14 -12.75
CA TYR A 78 2.65 -4.69 -11.81
C TYR A 78 4.02 -4.91 -12.43
N SER A 79 5.06 -4.72 -11.62
CA SER A 79 6.43 -5.05 -11.99
C SER A 79 7.06 -6.01 -10.99
N ASP A 80 7.91 -6.88 -11.48
CA ASP A 80 8.58 -7.88 -10.65
C ASP A 80 9.50 -7.25 -9.61
N VAL A 81 9.58 -7.89 -8.44
CA VAL A 81 10.56 -7.52 -7.41
C VAL A 81 11.91 -8.12 -7.81
N LYS A 82 12.97 -7.29 -7.78
CA LYS A 82 14.33 -7.79 -7.93
C LYS A 82 14.83 -8.39 -6.61
N ILE A 83 14.72 -9.71 -6.48
CA ILE A 83 15.28 -10.44 -5.34
C ILE A 83 16.81 -10.49 -5.49
N THR A 84 17.53 -10.10 -4.44
CA THR A 84 18.99 -10.11 -4.43
C THR A 84 19.53 -11.24 -3.55
N LYS A 85 20.23 -10.92 -2.47
CA LYS A 85 20.89 -11.92 -1.61
C LYS A 85 19.93 -12.57 -0.63
N SER A 86 18.97 -11.81 -0.10
CA SER A 86 18.03 -12.29 0.92
C SER A 86 16.73 -12.73 0.26
N GLN A 87 16.38 -14.00 0.45
CA GLN A 87 15.12 -14.54 -0.04
C GLN A 87 13.94 -14.04 0.80
N PRO A 88 12.78 -13.76 0.18
CA PRO A 88 11.57 -13.40 0.90
C PRO A 88 11.15 -14.54 1.85
N ALA A 89 10.97 -14.20 3.13
CA ALA A 89 10.47 -15.12 4.14
C ALA A 89 9.39 -14.42 4.97
N LYS A 90 8.46 -15.17 5.58
CA LYS A 90 7.36 -14.62 6.39
C LYS A 90 8.00 -13.79 7.52
N ARG A 91 7.61 -12.52 7.62
CA ARG A 91 8.08 -11.66 8.71
C ARG A 91 7.26 -12.03 9.95
N VAL A 92 7.96 -12.29 11.04
CA VAL A 92 7.35 -12.66 12.31
C VAL A 92 7.66 -11.53 13.29
N TYR A 93 6.65 -11.08 14.02
CA TYR A 93 6.77 -9.94 14.93
C TYR A 93 6.10 -10.23 16.27
N GLY A 94 6.64 -9.65 17.35
CA GLY A 94 6.06 -9.73 18.69
C GLY A 94 5.92 -11.17 19.20
N ALA A 95 4.76 -11.49 19.77
CA ALA A 95 4.48 -12.77 20.42
C ALA A 95 4.68 -13.99 19.50
N GLU A 96 4.44 -13.88 18.19
CA GLU A 96 4.70 -14.98 17.25
C GLU A 96 6.20 -15.27 17.11
N ALA A 97 7.06 -14.25 17.22
CA ALA A 97 8.51 -14.42 17.13
C ALA A 97 9.03 -15.07 18.41
N GLU A 98 8.54 -14.63 19.58
CA GLU A 98 8.85 -15.21 20.88
C GLU A 98 8.41 -16.68 20.96
N ALA A 99 7.23 -17.00 20.45
CA ALA A 99 6.72 -18.37 20.41
C ALA A 99 7.54 -19.28 19.49
N GLN A 100 8.00 -18.78 18.33
CA GLN A 100 8.87 -19.54 17.43
C GLN A 100 10.26 -19.75 18.02
N GLU A 101 10.82 -18.76 18.71
CA GLU A 101 12.11 -18.88 19.38
C GLU A 101 12.04 -19.89 20.55
N ALA A 102 10.97 -19.84 21.34
CA ALA A 102 10.72 -20.82 22.40
C ALA A 102 10.57 -22.25 21.84
N ALA A 103 9.83 -22.41 20.74
CA ALA A 103 9.66 -23.70 20.08
C ALA A 103 10.97 -24.23 19.47
N ALA A 104 11.83 -23.36 18.94
CA ALA A 104 13.15 -23.73 18.43
C ALA A 104 14.09 -24.20 19.56
N LYS A 105 14.16 -23.45 20.66
CA LYS A 105 14.95 -23.81 21.86
C LYS A 105 14.49 -25.14 22.47
N ALA A 106 13.18 -25.38 22.54
CA ALA A 106 12.63 -26.64 23.06
C ALA A 106 12.99 -27.85 22.17
N LYS A 107 13.02 -27.69 20.84
CA LYS A 107 13.46 -28.75 19.92
C LYS A 107 14.96 -29.04 20.04
N GLU A 108 15.77 -28.02 20.27
CA GLU A 108 17.22 -28.16 20.42
C GLU A 108 17.59 -28.87 21.73
N GLN A 109 16.88 -28.58 22.82
CA GLN A 109 17.01 -29.28 24.11
C GLN A 109 16.48 -30.72 24.09
N ALA A 110 15.53 -31.05 23.22
CA ALA A 110 14.99 -32.40 23.10
C ALA A 110 15.84 -33.33 22.20
N ASN A 111 16.75 -32.76 21.41
CA ASN A 111 17.63 -33.49 20.48
C ASN A 111 19.09 -33.58 20.96
N GLY A 112 19.40 -33.10 22.16
CA GLY A 112 20.70 -33.25 22.84
C GLY A 112 20.58 -34.16 24.05
#